data_AF-A0A645IY10-F1
#
_entry.id   AF-A0A645IY10-F1
#
_cell.length_a   1.000
_cell.length_b   1.000
_cell.length_c   1.000
_cell.angle_alpha   90.00
_cell.angle_beta   90.00
_cell.angle_gamma   90.00
#
_symmetry.space_group_name_H-M   'P 1'
#
loop_
_entity.id
_entity.type
_entity.pdbx_description
1 polymer ?
#
loop_
_entity_poly.entity_id
_entity_poly.type
_entity_poly.pdbx_seq_one_letter_code
_entity_poly.pdbx_strand_id
1 'polypeptide(L)'
;MDLRTQGDYGLRGFIRQIYPDLENRCGVCYGMRAEAAAAYAAENGFDSFTTTLLISPYQNHALLCEIMEKTGKQYGVAFLSRDFRPYFREGQQKAREMGLYMQKYCGCIFSEEERYLKKSEKRKNA
;
A
#
# COMPACT_ATOMS: atom_id res chain seq x y z
N MET A 1 12.12 9.23 16.24
CA MET A 1 11.49 9.11 14.90
C MET A 1 10.13 9.76 15.01
N ASP A 2 9.91 10.85 14.29
CA ASP A 2 8.63 11.56 14.32
C ASP A 2 7.66 10.92 13.32
N LEU A 3 6.45 10.56 13.78
CA LEU A 3 5.42 9.97 12.92
C LEU A 3 4.55 11.10 12.37
N ARG A 4 4.63 11.32 11.05
CA ARG A 4 3.76 12.27 10.37
C ARG A 4 2.48 11.60 9.89
N THR A 5 1.34 12.20 10.24
CA THR A 5 0.01 11.76 9.81
C THR A 5 -0.72 12.89 9.12
N GLN A 6 -1.43 12.61 8.04
CA GLN A 6 -2.41 13.52 7.46
C GLN A 6 -3.78 13.25 8.09
N GLY A 7 -4.47 14.31 8.53
CA GLY A 7 -5.70 14.21 9.34
C GLY A 7 -6.99 13.98 8.55
N ASP A 8 -6.93 13.93 7.21
CA ASP A 8 -8.08 13.61 6.36
C ASP A 8 -8.06 12.12 5.97
N TYR A 9 -9.20 11.45 6.09
CA TYR A 9 -9.37 10.07 5.66
C TYR A 9 -9.40 9.95 4.12
N GLY A 10 -9.77 11.01 3.40
CA GLY A 10 -9.65 11.09 1.94
C GLY A 10 -10.57 10.15 1.13
N LEU A 11 -11.49 9.42 1.78
CA LEU A 11 -12.33 8.40 1.14
C LEU A 11 -13.11 8.92 -0.07
N ARG A 12 -13.77 10.08 0.06
CA ARG A 12 -14.56 10.65 -1.04
C ARG A 12 -13.68 11.06 -2.22
N GLY A 13 -12.48 11.58 -1.95
CA GLY A 13 -11.51 11.92 -3.00
C GLY A 13 -11.03 10.68 -3.72
N PHE A 14 -10.69 9.62 -2.97
CA PHE A 14 -10.29 8.33 -3.54
C PHE A 14 -11.39 7.72 -4.42
N ILE A 15 -12.64 7.67 -3.94
CA ILE A 15 -13.78 7.12 -4.70
C ILE A 15 -13.98 7.88 -6.02
N ARG A 16 -13.88 9.21 -6.01
CA ARG A 16 -14.02 10.02 -7.24
C ARG A 16 -12.96 9.71 -8.29
N GLN A 17 -11.76 9.34 -7.88
CA GLN A 17 -10.66 9.02 -8.81
C GLN A 17 -10.78 7.63 -9.42
N ILE A 18 -11.46 6.70 -8.76
CA ILE A 18 -11.59 5.30 -9.21
C ILE A 18 -12.94 5.01 -9.86
N TYR A 19 -13.96 5.85 -9.68
CA TYR A 19 -15.25 5.63 -10.32
C TYR A 19 -15.20 6.00 -11.81
N PRO A 20 -15.77 5.20 -12.73
CA PRO A 20 -16.56 3.97 -12.49
C PRO A 20 -15.75 2.67 -12.40
N ASP A 21 -14.44 2.70 -12.63
CA ASP A 21 -13.56 1.53 -12.65
C ASP A 21 -13.02 1.12 -11.25
N LEU A 22 -13.92 0.59 -10.42
CA LEU A 22 -13.60 0.17 -9.06
C LEU A 22 -12.65 -1.05 -9.00
N GLU A 23 -12.59 -1.85 -10.06
CA GLU A 23 -11.76 -3.05 -10.12
C GLU A 23 -10.27 -2.72 -10.32
N ASN A 24 -9.96 -1.70 -11.12
CA ASN A 24 -8.57 -1.27 -11.36
C ASN A 24 -8.07 -0.16 -10.39
N ARG A 25 -8.78 0.03 -9.27
CA ARG A 25 -8.49 1.03 -8.21
C ARG A 25 -7.06 1.04 -7.65
N CYS A 26 -6.35 -0.09 -7.72
CA CYS A 26 -5.04 -0.23 -7.09
C CYS A 26 -4.00 0.70 -7.71
N GLY A 27 -4.06 0.95 -9.02
CA GLY A 27 -3.16 1.90 -9.69
C GLY A 27 -3.28 3.31 -9.10
N VAL A 28 -4.51 3.79 -8.91
CA VAL A 28 -4.79 5.09 -8.26
C VAL A 28 -4.26 5.09 -6.82
N CYS A 29 -4.54 4.04 -6.04
CA CYS A 29 -4.07 3.93 -4.66
C CYS A 29 -2.53 3.95 -4.56
N TYR A 30 -1.83 3.26 -5.46
CA TYR A 30 -0.36 3.28 -5.50
C TYR A 30 0.17 4.65 -5.89
N GLY A 31 -0.44 5.30 -6.88
CA GLY A 31 -0.07 6.65 -7.33
C GLY A 31 -0.18 7.67 -6.20
N MET A 32 -1.33 7.74 -5.53
CA MET A 32 -1.54 8.66 -4.40
C MET A 32 -0.49 8.47 -3.29
N ARG A 33 -0.13 7.23 -2.98
CA ARG A 33 0.90 6.91 -1.97
C ARG A 33 2.31 7.27 -2.45
N ALA A 34 2.62 6.98 -3.71
CA ALA A 34 3.90 7.27 -4.33
C ALA A 34 4.13 8.79 -4.38
N GLU A 35 3.12 9.56 -4.79
CA GLU A 35 3.20 11.02 -4.88
C GLU A 35 3.49 11.63 -3.52
N ALA A 36 2.74 11.26 -2.49
CA ALA A 36 2.95 11.78 -1.14
C ALA A 36 4.36 11.44 -0.61
N ALA A 37 4.83 10.21 -0.82
CA ALA A 37 6.14 9.77 -0.35
C ALA A 37 7.30 10.42 -1.12
N ALA A 38 7.22 10.49 -2.45
CA ALA A 38 8.25 11.04 -3.30
C ALA A 38 8.35 12.57 -3.18
N ALA A 39 7.20 13.28 -3.10
CA ALA A 39 7.16 14.72 -2.86
C ALA A 39 7.84 15.06 -1.53
N TYR A 40 7.46 14.35 -0.46
CA TYR A 40 8.08 14.54 0.85
C TYR A 40 9.58 14.25 0.81
N ALA A 41 9.99 13.17 0.15
CA ALA A 41 11.40 12.82 0.02
C ALA A 41 12.20 13.92 -0.69
N ALA A 42 11.66 14.48 -1.78
CA ALA A 42 12.27 15.56 -2.54
C ALA A 42 12.40 16.85 -1.72
N GLU A 43 11.31 17.26 -1.07
CA GLU A 43 11.25 18.48 -0.25
C GLU A 43 12.24 18.46 0.93
N ASN A 44 12.61 17.27 1.40
CA ASN A 44 13.46 17.10 2.58
C ASN A 44 14.85 16.55 2.25
N GLY A 45 15.22 16.46 0.97
CA GLY A 45 16.57 16.08 0.53
C GLY A 45 16.92 14.60 0.78
N PHE A 46 15.94 13.70 0.75
CA PHE A 46 16.20 12.26 0.83
C PHE A 46 16.60 11.71 -0.56
N ASP A 47 17.60 10.83 -0.60
CA ASP A 47 18.08 10.22 -1.85
C ASP A 47 17.07 9.24 -2.46
N SER A 48 16.26 8.59 -1.62
CA SER A 48 15.34 7.54 -2.05
C SER A 48 14.10 7.41 -1.17
N PHE A 49 13.06 6.81 -1.73
CA PHE A 49 11.85 6.39 -1.02
C PHE A 49 11.48 4.94 -1.37
N THR A 50 10.68 4.30 -0.54
CA THR A 50 10.20 2.92 -0.75
C THR A 50 8.84 2.71 -0.09
N THR A 51 8.29 1.50 -0.22
CA THR A 51 6.99 1.14 0.33
C THR A 51 7.00 -0.22 1.01
N THR A 52 6.25 -0.35 2.10
CA THR A 52 6.03 -1.62 2.80
C THR A 52 5.16 -2.58 2.00
N LEU A 53 4.46 -2.11 0.95
CA LEU A 53 3.62 -2.96 0.10
C LEU A 53 4.41 -4.07 -0.63
N LEU A 54 5.74 -3.90 -0.78
CA LEU A 54 6.64 -4.87 -1.41
C LEU A 54 6.80 -6.19 -0.62
N ILE A 55 6.37 -6.26 0.64
CA ILE A 55 6.36 -7.53 1.41
C ILE A 55 5.22 -8.46 0.97
N SER A 56 4.11 -7.90 0.47
CA SER A 56 2.86 -8.64 0.31
C SER A 56 2.84 -9.37 -1.04
N PRO A 57 2.65 -10.71 -1.07
CA PRO A 57 2.49 -11.46 -2.32
C PRO A 57 1.15 -11.19 -3.01
N TYR A 58 0.20 -10.53 -2.33
CA TYR A 58 -1.13 -10.20 -2.87
C TYR A 58 -1.19 -8.90 -3.66
N GLN A 59 -0.11 -8.10 -3.68
CA GLN A 59 -0.09 -6.86 -4.47
C GLN A 59 0.30 -7.16 -5.91
N ASN A 60 -0.19 -6.35 -6.86
CA ASN A 60 0.35 -6.32 -8.22
C ASN A 60 1.70 -5.59 -8.20
N HIS A 61 2.79 -6.34 -8.01
CA HIS A 61 4.16 -5.81 -7.87
C HIS A 61 4.65 -5.09 -9.12
N ALA A 62 4.34 -5.61 -10.31
CA ALA A 62 4.78 -4.99 -11.56
C ALA A 62 4.21 -3.57 -11.68
N LEU A 63 2.89 -3.45 -11.50
CA LEU A 63 2.20 -2.15 -11.52
C LEU A 63 2.68 -1.22 -10.39
N LEU A 64 2.90 -1.77 -9.19
CA LEU A 64 3.40 -1.01 -8.05
C LEU A 64 4.77 -0.40 -8.35
N CYS A 65 5.73 -1.21 -8.81
CA CYS A 65 7.08 -0.76 -9.13
C CYS A 65 7.06 0.25 -10.29
N GLU A 66 6.29 -0.01 -11.35
CA GLU A 66 6.16 0.92 -12.48
C GLU A 66 5.71 2.31 -12.02
N ILE A 67 4.66 2.38 -11.20
CA ILE A 67 4.14 3.64 -10.67
C ILE A 67 5.17 4.32 -9.78
N MET A 68 5.79 3.59 -8.85
CA MET A 68 6.80 4.15 -7.94
C MET A 68 8.02 4.69 -8.68
N GLU A 69 8.52 3.97 -9.70
CA GLU A 69 9.63 4.43 -10.54
C GLU A 69 9.26 5.68 -11.34
N LYS A 70 8.07 5.70 -11.95
CA LYS A 70 7.58 6.86 -12.69
C LYS A 70 7.47 8.09 -11.79
N THR A 71 6.88 7.94 -10.61
CA THR A 71 6.73 9.03 -9.65
C THR A 71 8.08 9.49 -9.09
N GLY A 72 8.99 8.56 -8.80
CA GLY A 72 10.35 8.90 -8.37
C GLY A 72 11.08 9.77 -9.40
N LYS A 73 11.00 9.42 -10.69
CA LYS A 73 11.55 10.25 -11.77
C LYS A 73 10.93 11.64 -11.83
N GLN A 74 9.61 11.76 -11.62
CA GLN A 74 8.90 13.03 -11.62
C GLN A 74 9.39 13.97 -10.51
N TYR A 75 9.68 13.44 -9.32
CA TYR A 75 10.13 14.22 -8.16
C TYR A 75 11.66 14.29 -8.01
N GLY A 76 12.42 13.62 -8.87
CA GLY A 76 13.89 13.58 -8.78
C GLY A 76 14.41 12.75 -7.61
N VAL A 77 13.65 11.77 -7.12
CA VAL A 77 14.00 10.90 -5.98
C VAL A 77 14.00 9.44 -6.41
N ALA A 78 15.03 8.68 -6.05
CA ALA A 78 15.12 7.28 -6.45
C ALA A 78 14.06 6.41 -5.75
N PHE A 79 13.33 5.59 -6.49
CA PHE A 79 12.55 4.51 -5.89
C PHE A 79 13.49 3.35 -5.55
N LEU A 80 13.59 3.02 -4.26
CA LEU A 80 14.35 1.86 -3.80
C LEU A 80 13.46 0.62 -3.83
N SER A 81 13.50 -0.07 -4.98
CA SER A 81 12.80 -1.34 -5.17
C SER A 81 13.57 -2.51 -4.55
N ARG A 82 12.88 -3.34 -3.76
CA ARG A 82 13.39 -4.59 -3.19
C ARG A 82 12.28 -5.62 -3.08
N ASP A 83 12.49 -6.82 -3.62
CA ASP A 83 11.52 -7.91 -3.48
C ASP A 83 11.63 -8.53 -2.08
N PHE A 84 10.64 -8.24 -1.24
CA PHE A 84 10.55 -8.80 0.11
C PHE A 84 9.63 -10.01 0.21
N ARG A 85 8.95 -10.43 -0.87
CA ARG A 85 8.00 -11.57 -0.86
C ARG A 85 8.59 -12.87 -0.30
N PRO A 86 9.87 -13.22 -0.53
CA PRO A 86 10.47 -14.41 0.09
C PRO A 86 10.39 -14.40 1.63
N TYR A 87 10.42 -13.21 2.23
CA TYR A 87 10.39 -13.02 3.69
C TYR A 87 8.96 -12.85 4.26
N PHE A 88 7.91 -12.94 3.44
CA PHE A 88 6.54 -12.65 3.88
C PHE A 88 6.07 -13.53 5.06
N ARG A 89 6.37 -14.83 5.02
CA ARG A 89 5.97 -15.77 6.10
C ARG A 89 6.78 -15.55 7.37
N GLU A 90 8.09 -15.39 7.24
CA GLU A 90 8.99 -15.11 8.35
C GLU A 90 8.65 -13.78 9.01
N GLY A 91 8.38 -12.74 8.22
CA GLY A 91 7.96 -11.43 8.70
C GLY A 91 6.63 -11.49 9.47
N GLN A 92 5.66 -12.28 9.02
CA GLN A 92 4.43 -12.51 9.77
C GLN A 92 4.66 -13.24 11.10
N GLN A 93 5.57 -14.21 11.14
CA GLN A 93 5.90 -14.90 12.37
C GLN A 93 6.55 -13.94 13.37
N LYS A 94 7.57 -13.19 12.94
CA LYS A 94 8.22 -12.16 13.77
C LYS A 94 7.23 -11.12 14.30
N ALA A 95 6.31 -10.66 13.45
CA ALA A 95 5.26 -9.73 13.87
C ALA A 95 4.36 -10.31 14.98
N ARG A 96 4.03 -11.61 14.94
CA ARG A 96 3.27 -12.28 16.01
C ARG A 96 4.06 -12.40 17.30
N GLU A 97 5.32 -12.81 17.21
CA GLU A 97 6.22 -12.94 18.36
C GLU A 97 6.42 -11.59 19.07
N MET A 98 6.44 -10.49 18.31
CA MET A 98 6.51 -9.12 18.81
C MET A 98 5.17 -8.57 19.31
N GLY A 99 4.06 -9.32 19.18
CA GLY A 99 2.73 -8.85 19.57
C GLY A 99 2.18 -7.71 18.70
N LEU A 100 2.68 -7.53 17.47
CA LEU A 100 2.24 -6.48 16.57
C LEU A 100 0.84 -6.77 16.01
N TYR A 101 0.03 -5.72 15.89
CA TYR A 101 -1.24 -5.81 15.18
C TYR A 101 -1.01 -6.16 13.70
N MET A 102 -1.61 -7.28 13.27
CA MET A 102 -1.53 -7.74 11.88
C MET A 102 -2.82 -7.43 11.13
N GLN A 103 -2.76 -6.37 10.32
CA GLN A 103 -3.85 -6.02 9.43
C GLN A 103 -4.04 -7.08 8.34
N LYS A 104 -5.30 -7.52 8.12
CA LYS A 104 -5.67 -8.57 7.14
C LYS A 104 -6.24 -8.00 5.82
N TYR A 105 -5.89 -6.77 5.48
CA TYR A 105 -6.31 -6.03 4.27
C TYR A 105 -5.25 -4.98 3.96
N CYS A 106 -5.20 -4.45 2.73
CA CYS A 106 -4.13 -3.52 2.33
C CYS A 106 -4.32 -2.07 2.84
N GLY A 107 -5.43 -1.80 3.52
CA GLY A 107 -5.78 -0.48 4.05
C GLY A 107 -6.77 0.32 3.19
N CYS A 108 -7.19 -0.18 2.02
CA CYS A 108 -8.30 0.43 1.27
C CYS A 108 -9.66 -0.19 1.67
N ILE A 109 -10.73 0.61 1.57
CA ILE A 109 -12.08 0.20 1.97
C ILE A 109 -12.59 -1.03 1.21
N PHE A 110 -12.21 -1.17 -0.06
CA PHE A 110 -12.58 -2.31 -0.90
C PHE A 110 -11.87 -3.60 -0.47
N SER A 111 -10.58 -3.53 -0.08
CA SER A 111 -9.88 -4.69 0.48
C SER A 111 -10.45 -5.08 1.85
N GLU A 112 -10.96 -4.11 2.60
CA GLU A 112 -11.69 -4.37 3.84
C GLU A 112 -13.06 -5.03 3.59
N GLU A 113 -13.80 -4.57 2.58
CA GLU A 113 -15.06 -5.18 2.13
C GLU A 113 -14.85 -6.64 1.71
N GLU A 114 -13.89 -6.91 0.83
CA GLU A 114 -13.51 -8.26 0.40
C GLU A 114 -13.17 -9.17 1.59
N ARG A 115 -12.42 -8.64 2.57
CA ARG A 115 -12.09 -9.34 3.81
C ARG A 115 -13.35 -9.68 4.61
N TYR A 116 -14.31 -8.76 4.68
CA TYR A 116 -15.56 -8.95 5.43
C TYR A 116 -16.45 -10.00 4.74
N LEU A 117 -16.63 -9.91 3.42
CA LEU A 117 -17.46 -10.84 2.64
C LEU A 117 -16.94 -12.28 2.73
N LYS A 118 -15.63 -12.50 2.55
CA LYS A 118 -15.00 -13.83 2.68
C LYS A 118 -15.23 -14.49 4.05
N LYS A 119 -15.32 -13.70 5.13
CA LYS A 119 -15.63 -14.22 6.47
C LYS A 119 -17.09 -14.67 6.58
N SER A 120 -18.01 -13.92 5.96
CA SER A 120 -19.44 -14.23 5.93
C SER A 120 -19.68 -15.57 5.20
N GLU A 121 -19.05 -15.76 4.05
CA GLU A 121 -19.13 -17.00 3.27
C GLU A 121 -18.63 -18.22 4.05
N LYS A 122 -17.47 -18.09 4.71
CA LYS A 122 -16.94 -19.18 5.56
C LYS A 122 -17.86 -19.55 6.72
N ARG A 123 -18.59 -18.57 7.28
CA ARG A 123 -19.57 -18.82 8.35
C ARG A 123 -20.85 -19.48 7.84
N LYS A 124 -21.26 -19.20 6.61
CA LYS A 124 -22.41 -19.86 5.97
C LYS A 124 -22.13 -21.31 5.59
N ASN A 125 -20.87 -21.62 5.29
CA ASN A 125 -20.43 -22.94 4.85
C ASN A 125 -19.84 -23.82 5.98
N ALA A 126 -19.92 -23.36 7.23
CA ALA A 126 -19.46 -24.08 8.43
C ALA A 126 -20.66 -24.47 9.28
#